data_AF-A0A151WK90-F1
#
_entry.id   AF-A0A151WK90-F1
#
_cell.length_a   1.000
_cell.length_b   1.000
_cell.length_c   1.000
_cell.angle_alpha   90.00
_cell.angle_beta   90.00
_cell.angle_gamma   90.00
#
_symmetry.space_group_name_H-M   'P 1'
#
loop_
_entity.id
_entity.type
_entity.pdbx_description
1 polymer ?
#
loop_
_entity_poly.entity_id
_entity_poly.type
_entity_poly.pdbx_seq_one_letter_code
_entity_poly.pdbx_strand_id
1 'polypeptide(L)'
;GLFEKCKQTIDCYVNADFEASICDEGICKCSRGFYQREYRTCRREGKKLGEPCQNDNVNYIQKSICREGRWSCSKGTVASKDNRKCLDGNATREYMGNCHLDEQCYIFGPNAVCNNNTCVCNENVSHYVESELFCWGNMGIDKTCKQDRDCYVKNFRSNLICNITCGCPDDTRLNKDKMSLDSCMPVLGETCTNLGECYESWNRNRVVCRNGKCACIWDYMISNGVCVEHPQSSQLFLNGK
;
A
#
# COMPACT_ATOMS: atom_id res chain seq x y z
N GLY A 1 49.67 -7.27 0.86
CA GLY A 1 49.20 -5.87 0.71
C GLY A 1 48.89 -5.54 -0.75
N LEU A 2 48.25 -4.41 -1.06
CA LEU A 2 47.90 -4.06 -2.46
C LEU A 2 49.13 -4.05 -3.37
N PHE A 3 49.00 -4.60 -4.59
CA PHE A 3 50.07 -4.82 -5.59
C PHE A 3 51.16 -5.81 -5.22
N GLU A 4 51.13 -6.40 -4.03
CA GLU A 4 52.07 -7.45 -3.64
C GLU A 4 51.63 -8.79 -4.21
N LYS A 5 52.58 -9.73 -4.28
CA LYS A 5 52.31 -11.11 -4.68
C LYS A 5 51.43 -11.80 -3.64
N CYS A 6 50.48 -12.59 -4.10
CA CYS A 6 49.57 -13.37 -3.27
C CYS A 6 49.37 -14.78 -3.82
N LYS A 7 48.93 -15.70 -2.96
CA LYS A 7 48.46 -17.02 -3.35
C LYS A 7 46.94 -17.13 -3.21
N GLN A 8 46.36 -16.41 -2.26
CA GLN A 8 44.94 -16.43 -1.93
C GLN A 8 44.49 -15.05 -1.47
N THR A 9 43.19 -14.75 -1.57
CA THR A 9 42.61 -13.43 -1.26
C THR A 9 42.93 -12.95 0.16
N ILE A 10 43.02 -13.85 1.13
CA ILE A 10 43.34 -13.50 2.52
C ILE A 10 44.75 -12.89 2.67
N ASP A 11 45.67 -13.15 1.73
CA ASP A 11 47.01 -12.55 1.71
C ASP A 11 46.98 -11.04 1.36
N CYS A 12 45.85 -10.57 0.83
CA CYS A 12 45.69 -9.21 0.30
C CYS A 12 45.13 -8.19 1.28
N TYR A 13 45.03 -8.52 2.57
CA TYR A 13 44.44 -7.67 3.58
C TYR A 13 45.02 -6.25 3.58
N VAL A 14 44.16 -5.27 3.33
CA VAL A 14 44.52 -3.84 3.22
C VAL A 14 43.78 -2.95 4.22
N ASN A 15 42.56 -3.32 4.62
CA ASN A 15 41.67 -2.54 5.49
C ASN A 15 40.76 -3.49 6.29
N ALA A 16 39.95 -2.96 7.22
CA ALA A 16 38.94 -3.73 7.98
C ALA A 16 37.80 -4.33 7.14
N ASP A 17 37.64 -3.92 5.88
CA ASP A 17 36.66 -4.49 4.94
C ASP A 17 37.34 -5.63 4.17
N PHE A 18 37.22 -6.87 4.70
CA PHE A 18 37.88 -8.07 4.16
C PHE A 18 37.53 -8.35 2.69
N GLU A 19 36.39 -7.84 2.22
CA GLU A 19 35.93 -8.01 0.84
C GLU A 19 36.56 -6.99 -0.13
N ALA A 20 37.30 -5.99 0.37
CA ALA A 20 37.76 -4.86 -0.44
C ALA A 20 38.92 -5.19 -1.39
N SER A 21 39.65 -6.28 -1.16
CA SER A 21 40.80 -6.71 -1.95
C SER A 21 40.70 -8.18 -2.34
N ILE A 22 41.18 -8.52 -3.53
CA ILE A 22 41.19 -9.87 -4.08
C ILE A 22 42.59 -10.22 -4.60
N CYS A 23 42.97 -11.50 -4.48
CA CYS A 23 44.14 -12.01 -5.18
C CYS A 23 43.75 -12.36 -6.62
N ASP A 24 44.19 -11.55 -7.58
CA ASP A 24 43.87 -11.71 -8.99
C ASP A 24 45.17 -11.89 -9.78
N GLU A 25 45.30 -13.03 -10.46
CA GLU A 25 46.52 -13.41 -11.20
C GLU A 25 47.80 -13.39 -10.36
N GLY A 26 47.68 -13.72 -9.06
CA GLY A 26 48.82 -13.74 -8.13
C GLY A 26 49.27 -12.36 -7.66
N ILE A 27 48.49 -11.31 -7.94
CA ILE A 27 48.73 -9.94 -7.48
C ILE A 27 47.49 -9.42 -6.73
N CYS A 28 47.70 -8.78 -5.58
CA CYS A 28 46.61 -8.16 -4.83
C CYS A 28 46.06 -6.92 -5.53
N LYS A 29 44.76 -6.92 -5.86
CA LYS A 29 44.03 -5.80 -6.47
C LYS A 29 42.79 -5.47 -5.65
N CYS A 30 42.19 -4.30 -5.87
CA CYS A 30 40.88 -4.02 -5.26
C CYS A 30 39.80 -4.89 -5.90
N SER A 31 38.90 -5.41 -5.08
CA SER A 31 37.75 -6.21 -5.53
C SER A 31 36.80 -5.37 -6.38
N ARG A 32 35.96 -6.02 -7.18
CA ARG A 32 34.91 -5.35 -7.95
C ARG A 32 34.01 -4.54 -7.02
N GLY A 33 33.79 -3.26 -7.34
CA GLY A 33 33.03 -2.36 -6.46
C GLY A 33 33.90 -1.62 -5.46
N PHE A 34 35.22 -1.73 -5.55
CA PHE A 34 36.18 -0.95 -4.78
C PHE A 34 37.20 -0.31 -5.72
N TYR A 35 37.60 0.92 -5.42
CA TYR A 35 38.66 1.64 -6.10
C TYR A 35 39.85 1.81 -5.17
N GLN A 36 41.04 1.88 -5.76
CA GLN A 36 42.26 2.17 -5.03
C GLN A 36 42.28 3.64 -4.61
N ARG A 37 42.47 3.87 -3.31
CA ARG A 37 42.82 5.19 -2.76
C ARG A 37 44.21 5.12 -2.15
N GLU A 38 45.08 6.02 -2.59
CA GLU A 38 46.51 6.06 -2.19
C GLU A 38 47.24 4.73 -2.47
N TYR A 39 48.30 4.41 -1.72
CA TYR A 39 49.16 3.25 -2.02
C TYR A 39 48.68 1.92 -1.44
N ARG A 40 47.77 1.93 -0.45
CA ARG A 40 47.48 0.72 0.35
C ARG A 40 46.01 0.51 0.73
N THR A 41 45.07 1.32 0.25
CA THR A 41 43.67 1.20 0.67
C THR A 41 42.72 0.98 -0.50
N CYS A 42 41.77 0.08 -0.33
CA CYS A 42 40.63 -0.08 -1.23
C CYS A 42 39.38 0.53 -0.59
N ARG A 43 38.70 1.43 -1.30
CA ARG A 43 37.50 2.13 -0.84
C ARG A 43 36.32 1.74 -1.71
N ARG A 44 35.15 1.60 -1.10
CA ARG A 44 33.94 1.15 -1.80
C ARG A 44 33.49 2.21 -2.81
N GLU A 45 33.22 1.79 -4.04
CA GLU A 45 32.64 2.61 -5.09
C GLU A 45 31.15 2.83 -4.80
N GLY A 46 30.69 4.08 -4.80
CA GLY A 46 29.26 4.40 -4.67
C GLY A 46 28.50 4.10 -5.95
N LYS A 47 27.85 2.94 -6.06
CA LYS A 47 27.15 2.52 -7.29
C LYS A 47 25.63 2.60 -7.19
N LYS A 48 25.09 2.62 -5.97
CA LYS A 48 23.66 2.85 -5.73
C LYS A 48 23.43 3.84 -4.59
N LEU A 49 22.33 4.58 -4.70
CA LEU A 49 21.80 5.40 -3.63
C LEU A 49 21.39 4.50 -2.46
N GLY A 50 21.56 5.02 -1.23
CA GLY A 50 21.38 4.28 0.01
C GLY A 50 22.59 3.43 0.43
N GLU A 51 23.53 3.14 -0.46
CA GLU A 51 24.78 2.46 -0.09
C GLU A 51 25.62 3.34 0.85
N PRO A 52 26.38 2.72 1.78
CA PRO A 52 27.28 3.45 2.67
C PRO A 52 28.30 4.29 1.90
N CYS A 53 28.60 5.48 2.40
CA CYS A 53 29.59 6.38 1.84
C CYS A 53 30.35 7.14 2.93
N GLN A 54 31.48 7.71 2.54
CA GLN A 54 32.22 8.71 3.30
C GLN A 54 32.37 9.96 2.43
N ASN A 55 32.58 11.13 3.04
CA ASN A 55 32.64 12.41 2.32
C ASN A 55 33.78 12.47 1.28
N ASP A 56 34.82 11.65 1.46
CA ASP A 56 35.97 11.51 0.58
C ASP A 56 35.82 10.39 -0.47
N ASN A 57 34.69 9.67 -0.49
CA ASN A 57 34.46 8.62 -1.47
C ASN A 57 34.25 9.22 -2.87
N VAL A 58 34.76 8.52 -3.88
CA VAL A 58 34.49 8.86 -5.29
C VAL A 58 33.02 8.62 -5.59
N ASN A 59 32.38 9.66 -6.11
CA ASN A 59 31.00 9.64 -6.52
C ASN A 59 30.86 9.19 -7.98
N TYR A 60 30.19 8.05 -8.22
CA TYR A 60 29.89 7.56 -9.57
C TYR A 60 28.44 7.84 -10.00
N ILE A 61 27.59 8.35 -9.09
CA ILE A 61 26.21 8.71 -9.35
C ILE A 61 26.13 10.23 -9.48
N GLN A 62 26.00 10.71 -10.71
CA GLN A 62 25.90 12.13 -11.01
C GLN A 62 24.79 12.80 -10.18
N LYS A 63 25.06 14.00 -9.65
CA LYS A 63 24.16 14.77 -8.76
C LYS A 63 23.81 14.06 -7.45
N SER A 64 24.61 13.10 -6.99
CA SER A 64 24.51 12.54 -5.64
C SER A 64 25.50 13.19 -4.67
N ILE A 65 25.24 13.07 -3.37
CA ILE A 65 26.08 13.53 -2.27
C ILE A 65 26.08 12.46 -1.18
N CYS A 66 27.14 12.41 -0.37
CA CYS A 66 27.15 11.60 0.83
C CYS A 66 26.44 12.38 1.95
N ARG A 67 25.28 11.89 2.41
CA ARG A 67 24.51 12.48 3.51
C ARG A 67 24.31 11.43 4.59
N GLU A 68 24.70 11.74 5.83
CA GLU A 68 24.58 10.82 6.97
C GLU A 68 25.20 9.43 6.71
N GLY A 69 26.32 9.42 5.99
CA GLY A 69 27.04 8.19 5.64
C GLY A 69 26.35 7.32 4.59
N ARG A 70 25.36 7.83 3.85
CA ARG A 70 24.73 7.14 2.71
C ARG A 70 24.61 8.02 1.47
N TRP A 71 24.79 7.41 0.30
CA TRP A 71 24.62 8.11 -0.98
C TRP A 71 23.18 8.55 -1.15
N SER A 72 22.97 9.83 -1.35
CA SER A 72 21.65 10.45 -1.51
C SER A 72 21.66 11.43 -2.67
N CYS A 73 20.52 11.68 -3.28
CA CYS A 73 20.43 12.71 -4.30
C CYS A 73 20.60 14.12 -3.71
N SER A 74 21.27 14.99 -4.47
CA SER A 74 21.40 16.40 -4.12
C SER A 74 20.07 17.13 -4.24
N LYS A 75 20.00 18.35 -3.68
CA LYS A 75 18.78 19.17 -3.73
C LYS A 75 18.38 19.44 -5.20
N GLY A 76 17.10 19.38 -5.52
CA GLY A 76 16.63 19.54 -6.90
C GLY A 76 16.52 18.23 -7.69
N THR A 77 16.84 17.09 -7.07
CA THR A 77 16.83 15.79 -7.75
C THR A 77 16.17 14.69 -6.91
N VAL A 78 15.64 13.66 -7.59
CA VAL A 78 15.03 12.47 -7.00
C VAL A 78 15.73 11.20 -7.46
N ALA A 79 15.71 10.15 -6.62
CA ALA A 79 16.31 8.86 -6.94
C ALA A 79 15.52 8.15 -8.05
N SER A 80 16.21 7.59 -9.04
CA SER A 80 15.59 6.67 -10.02
C SER A 80 15.07 5.41 -9.32
N LYS A 81 14.09 4.74 -9.92
CA LYS A 81 13.50 3.48 -9.38
C LYS A 81 14.52 2.38 -9.05
N ASP A 82 15.64 2.30 -9.76
CA ASP A 82 16.71 1.33 -9.53
C ASP A 82 17.83 1.84 -8.59
N ASN A 83 17.67 3.05 -8.05
CA ASN A 83 18.61 3.76 -7.19
C ASN A 83 19.99 3.99 -7.82
N ARG A 84 20.10 4.04 -9.14
CA ARG A 84 21.40 4.24 -9.84
C ARG A 84 21.61 5.65 -10.38
N LYS A 85 20.59 6.50 -10.38
CA LYS A 85 20.64 7.85 -10.94
C LYS A 85 19.88 8.84 -10.06
N CYS A 86 20.27 10.11 -10.14
CA CYS A 86 19.49 11.23 -9.63
C CYS A 86 18.87 11.97 -10.82
N LEU A 87 17.55 11.90 -10.92
CA LEU A 87 16.73 12.52 -11.96
C LEU A 87 16.41 13.96 -11.56
N ASP A 88 16.31 14.86 -12.54
CA ASP A 88 15.96 16.25 -12.30
C ASP A 88 14.51 16.38 -11.85
N GLY A 89 14.28 17.18 -10.81
CA GLY A 89 12.97 17.38 -10.21
C GLY A 89 13.02 17.28 -8.69
N ASN A 90 12.15 18.02 -8.02
CA ASN A 90 11.94 17.87 -6.59
C ASN A 90 10.82 16.86 -6.34
N ALA A 91 10.97 16.10 -5.25
CA ALA A 91 9.83 15.41 -4.69
C ALA A 91 8.87 16.42 -4.06
N THR A 92 7.59 16.23 -4.30
CA THR A 92 6.53 17.02 -3.66
C THR A 92 6.12 16.36 -2.34
N ARG A 93 5.83 17.19 -1.34
CA ARG A 93 5.23 16.75 -0.06
C ARG A 93 3.71 16.96 -0.04
N GLU A 94 3.18 17.57 -1.08
CA GLU A 94 1.76 17.87 -1.24
C GLU A 94 1.13 16.83 -2.15
N TYR A 95 0.11 16.13 -1.65
CA TYR A 95 -0.68 15.21 -2.46
C TYR A 95 -1.41 15.98 -3.56
N MET A 96 -1.50 15.43 -4.77
CA MET A 96 -1.88 16.15 -5.99
C MET A 96 -0.93 17.29 -6.38
N GLY A 97 0.24 17.40 -5.75
CA GLY A 97 1.27 18.36 -6.14
C GLY A 97 1.88 18.04 -7.51
N ASN A 98 2.50 19.06 -8.11
CA ASN A 98 3.03 18.98 -9.47
C ASN A 98 4.15 17.95 -9.62
N CYS A 99 4.11 17.21 -10.72
CA CYS A 99 5.13 16.25 -11.09
C CYS A 99 5.28 16.13 -12.61
N HIS A 100 6.40 15.53 -13.01
CA HIS A 100 6.70 15.10 -14.38
C HIS A 100 7.09 13.62 -14.43
N LEU A 101 7.59 13.07 -13.31
CA LEU A 101 8.05 11.69 -13.17
C LEU A 101 7.43 11.06 -11.91
N ASP A 102 7.16 9.76 -11.96
CA ASP A 102 6.65 8.99 -10.81
C ASP A 102 7.59 9.10 -9.60
N GLU A 103 8.90 9.14 -9.83
CA GLU A 103 9.92 9.28 -8.79
C GLU A 103 9.76 10.57 -7.97
N GLN A 104 9.06 11.61 -8.45
CA GLN A 104 8.79 12.81 -7.67
C GLN A 104 7.68 12.60 -6.63
N CYS A 105 6.92 11.52 -6.75
CA CYS A 105 5.81 11.18 -5.88
C CYS A 105 6.20 10.18 -4.78
N TYR A 106 7.48 9.78 -4.69
CA TYR A 106 7.95 8.69 -3.83
C TYR A 106 7.61 8.85 -2.34
N ILE A 107 7.40 10.10 -1.88
CA ILE A 107 7.06 10.41 -0.48
C ILE A 107 5.72 9.76 -0.08
N PHE A 108 4.78 9.61 -1.02
CA PHE A 108 3.50 8.95 -0.78
C PHE A 108 3.58 7.43 -0.93
N GLY A 109 4.77 6.87 -1.12
CA GLY A 109 5.00 5.43 -1.19
C GLY A 109 5.20 4.89 -2.61
N PRO A 110 5.44 3.57 -2.72
CA PRO A 110 5.85 2.92 -3.97
C PRO A 110 4.73 2.85 -5.04
N ASN A 111 3.47 3.06 -4.63
CA ASN A 111 2.32 3.04 -5.52
C ASN A 111 1.87 4.44 -5.94
N ALA A 112 2.58 5.48 -5.52
CA ALA A 112 2.34 6.84 -5.98
C ALA A 112 2.91 7.01 -7.40
N VAL A 113 2.12 7.62 -8.28
CA VAL A 113 2.44 7.82 -9.69
C VAL A 113 2.18 9.26 -10.08
N CYS A 114 2.89 9.73 -11.10
CA CYS A 114 2.63 11.01 -11.71
C CYS A 114 1.60 10.84 -12.82
N ASN A 115 0.35 11.26 -12.56
CA ASN A 115 -0.73 11.18 -13.53
C ASN A 115 -1.30 12.58 -13.78
N ASN A 116 -1.48 12.94 -15.06
CA ASN A 116 -1.91 14.29 -15.46
C ASN A 116 -1.13 15.41 -14.73
N ASN A 117 0.20 15.28 -14.67
CA ASN A 117 1.11 16.23 -14.01
C ASN A 117 0.90 16.39 -12.49
N THR A 118 0.18 15.49 -11.85
CA THR A 118 -0.05 15.52 -10.40
C THR A 118 0.27 14.17 -9.74
N CYS A 119 0.80 14.22 -8.52
CA CYS A 119 1.08 13.01 -7.75
C CYS A 119 -0.21 12.43 -7.18
N VAL A 120 -0.57 11.22 -7.60
CA VAL A 120 -1.75 10.48 -7.15
C VAL A 120 -1.39 9.05 -6.82
N CYS A 121 -2.23 8.37 -6.04
CA CYS A 121 -2.09 6.93 -5.86
C CYS A 121 -2.56 6.18 -7.11
N ASN A 122 -1.85 5.12 -7.49
CA ASN A 122 -2.31 4.24 -8.55
C ASN A 122 -3.58 3.52 -8.11
N GLU A 123 -4.73 4.00 -8.58
CA GLU A 123 -6.06 3.57 -8.16
C GLU A 123 -6.35 2.07 -8.39
N ASN A 124 -5.61 1.42 -9.31
CA ASN A 124 -5.81 0.00 -9.60
C ASN A 124 -5.24 -0.91 -8.50
N VAL A 125 -4.25 -0.42 -7.73
CA VAL A 125 -3.52 -1.22 -6.74
C VAL A 125 -3.42 -0.56 -5.38
N SER A 126 -3.77 0.72 -5.27
CA SER A 126 -3.66 1.52 -4.06
C SER A 126 -4.71 2.61 -3.97
N HIS A 127 -4.82 3.23 -2.80
CA HIS A 127 -5.65 4.39 -2.51
C HIS A 127 -4.93 5.32 -1.54
N TYR A 128 -5.33 6.58 -1.51
CA TYR A 128 -4.75 7.58 -0.63
C TYR A 128 -5.41 7.54 0.76
N VAL A 129 -4.58 7.48 1.80
CA VAL A 129 -5.02 7.60 3.20
C VAL A 129 -4.54 8.94 3.73
N GLU A 130 -5.47 9.90 3.86
CA GLU A 130 -5.15 11.29 4.19
C GLU A 130 -4.50 11.45 5.57
N SER A 131 -4.94 10.70 6.57
CA SER A 131 -4.37 10.75 7.93
C SER A 131 -2.90 10.29 8.00
N GLU A 132 -2.45 9.53 7.01
CA GLU A 132 -1.08 9.00 6.93
C GLU A 132 -0.28 9.63 5.79
N LEU A 133 -0.91 10.47 4.96
CA LEU A 133 -0.34 11.07 3.76
C LEU A 133 0.36 10.03 2.86
N PHE A 134 -0.28 8.87 2.64
CA PHE A 134 0.36 7.71 2.00
C PHE A 134 -0.58 6.89 1.10
N CYS A 135 -0.03 6.28 0.05
CA CYS A 135 -0.72 5.38 -0.86
C CYS A 135 -0.67 3.93 -0.36
N TRP A 136 -1.73 3.50 0.32
CA TRP A 136 -1.87 2.15 0.84
C TRP A 136 -2.40 1.18 -0.21
N GLY A 137 -1.93 -0.06 -0.15
CA GLY A 137 -2.35 -1.11 -1.09
C GLY A 137 -3.81 -1.49 -0.91
N ASN A 138 -4.49 -1.79 -2.02
CA ASN A 138 -5.90 -2.21 -2.00
C ASN A 138 -6.01 -3.71 -1.68
N MET A 139 -6.71 -4.06 -0.60
CA MET A 139 -7.18 -5.42 -0.34
C MET A 139 -8.70 -5.50 -0.54
N GLY A 140 -9.11 -6.38 -1.45
CA GLY A 140 -10.53 -6.60 -1.70
C GLY A 140 -11.23 -7.39 -0.60
N ILE A 141 -12.54 -7.48 -0.70
CA ILE A 141 -13.39 -8.33 0.15
C ILE A 141 -12.86 -9.78 0.17
N ASP A 142 -12.98 -10.43 1.33
CA ASP A 142 -12.52 -11.79 1.61
C ASP A 142 -10.99 -11.99 1.43
N LYS A 143 -10.22 -10.91 1.24
CA LYS A 143 -8.75 -10.96 1.24
C LYS A 143 -8.21 -10.74 2.63
N THR A 144 -7.11 -11.43 2.95
CA THR A 144 -6.42 -11.29 4.21
C THR A 144 -5.91 -9.87 4.37
N CYS A 145 -6.12 -9.30 5.55
CA CYS A 145 -5.76 -7.92 5.88
C CYS A 145 -5.05 -7.86 7.23
N LYS A 146 -4.43 -6.72 7.52
CA LYS A 146 -3.82 -6.45 8.83
C LYS A 146 -4.55 -5.34 9.57
N GLN A 147 -5.05 -4.34 8.84
CA GLN A 147 -5.74 -3.18 9.41
C GLN A 147 -6.89 -2.76 8.48
N ASP A 148 -7.88 -2.05 9.03
CA ASP A 148 -9.08 -1.62 8.29
C ASP A 148 -8.73 -0.84 7.01
N ARG A 149 -7.69 0.00 7.06
CA ARG A 149 -7.23 0.76 5.88
C ARG A 149 -6.72 -0.11 4.73
N ASP A 150 -6.34 -1.37 4.98
CA ASP A 150 -5.98 -2.28 3.89
C ASP A 150 -7.22 -2.60 3.05
N CYS A 151 -8.40 -2.59 3.67
CA CYS A 151 -9.67 -2.99 3.08
C CYS A 151 -10.28 -1.88 2.24
N TYR A 152 -9.86 -1.85 0.98
CA TYR A 152 -10.32 -0.87 0.01
C TYR A 152 -10.74 -1.53 -1.29
N VAL A 153 -11.94 -1.19 -1.73
CA VAL A 153 -12.47 -1.55 -3.04
C VAL A 153 -12.90 -0.25 -3.73
N LYS A 154 -12.37 -0.02 -4.93
CA LYS A 154 -12.70 1.18 -5.71
C LYS A 154 -14.21 1.25 -5.96
N ASN A 155 -14.80 2.43 -5.76
CA ASN A 155 -16.24 2.70 -5.86
C ASN A 155 -17.13 1.96 -4.85
N PHE A 156 -16.55 1.40 -3.79
CA PHE A 156 -17.33 0.80 -2.70
C PHE A 156 -17.80 1.92 -1.75
N ARG A 157 -19.11 1.98 -1.48
CA ARG A 157 -19.81 3.07 -0.80
C ARG A 157 -19.76 2.97 0.72
N SER A 158 -19.40 1.81 1.26
CA SER A 158 -19.32 1.58 2.70
C SER A 158 -17.87 1.43 3.15
N ASN A 159 -17.63 1.68 4.43
CA ASN A 159 -16.34 1.34 5.01
C ASN A 159 -16.27 -0.16 5.23
N LEU A 160 -15.15 -0.77 4.83
CA LEU A 160 -14.82 -2.15 5.13
C LEU A 160 -13.94 -2.19 6.39
N ILE A 161 -14.07 -3.27 7.16
CA ILE A 161 -13.22 -3.52 8.32
C ILE A 161 -12.38 -4.77 8.10
N CYS A 162 -11.29 -4.86 8.84
CA CYS A 162 -10.40 -5.99 8.85
C CYS A 162 -10.65 -6.88 10.07
N ASN A 163 -11.25 -8.05 9.84
CA ASN A 163 -11.39 -9.09 10.85
C ASN A 163 -10.76 -10.39 10.32
N ILE A 164 -9.43 -10.43 10.26
CA ILE A 164 -8.60 -11.41 9.51
C ILE A 164 -8.69 -11.22 8.00
N THR A 165 -9.91 -11.07 7.48
CA THR A 165 -10.19 -10.73 6.10
C THR A 165 -11.01 -9.44 6.02
N CYS A 166 -10.91 -8.75 4.89
CA CYS A 166 -11.71 -7.57 4.61
C CYS A 166 -13.18 -7.93 4.42
N GLY A 167 -14.05 -7.26 5.16
CA GLY A 167 -15.48 -7.51 5.13
C GLY A 167 -16.30 -6.31 5.61
N CYS A 168 -17.61 -6.49 5.58
CA CYS A 168 -18.53 -5.55 6.19
C CYS A 168 -18.43 -5.62 7.72
N PRO A 169 -18.63 -4.50 8.43
CA PRO A 169 -18.81 -4.51 9.87
C PRO A 169 -19.95 -5.44 10.31
N ASP A 170 -19.92 -5.90 11.56
CA ASP A 170 -20.79 -6.99 12.06
C ASP A 170 -22.30 -6.72 11.91
N ASP A 171 -22.70 -5.45 11.93
CA ASP A 171 -24.07 -4.94 11.77
C ASP A 171 -24.53 -4.82 10.30
N THR A 172 -23.64 -5.13 9.36
CA THR A 172 -23.93 -5.00 7.92
C THR A 172 -23.48 -6.23 7.14
N ARG A 173 -24.05 -6.42 5.95
CA ARG A 173 -23.77 -7.57 5.08
C ARG A 173 -23.63 -7.15 3.63
N LEU A 174 -22.85 -7.93 2.87
CA LEU A 174 -22.77 -7.79 1.42
C LEU A 174 -24.06 -8.25 0.76
N ASN A 175 -24.54 -7.43 -0.16
CA ASN A 175 -25.68 -7.75 -0.98
C ASN A 175 -25.26 -8.67 -2.14
N LYS A 176 -25.43 -9.98 -1.98
CA LYS A 176 -25.06 -10.98 -3.00
C LYS A 176 -25.98 -10.98 -4.23
N ASP A 177 -27.16 -10.35 -4.15
CA ASP A 177 -28.10 -10.23 -5.25
C ASP A 177 -27.78 -9.02 -6.14
N LYS A 178 -26.76 -9.21 -6.99
CA LYS A 178 -26.45 -8.62 -8.33
C LYS A 178 -26.75 -7.15 -8.67
N MET A 179 -27.23 -6.30 -7.76
CA MET A 179 -27.51 -4.88 -8.04
C MET A 179 -26.76 -3.90 -7.14
N SER A 180 -26.17 -4.34 -6.03
CA SER A 180 -25.44 -3.46 -5.10
C SER A 180 -24.27 -4.20 -4.46
N LEU A 181 -23.38 -4.74 -5.32
CA LEU A 181 -22.13 -5.36 -4.88
C LEU A 181 -21.12 -4.33 -4.33
N ASP A 182 -21.51 -3.05 -4.31
CA ASP A 182 -20.69 -1.89 -4.00
C ASP A 182 -20.98 -1.30 -2.61
N SER A 183 -21.77 -1.96 -1.74
CA SER A 183 -22.09 -1.44 -0.40
C SER A 183 -22.36 -2.55 0.62
N CYS A 184 -22.05 -2.25 1.88
CA CYS A 184 -22.54 -2.99 3.04
C CYS A 184 -23.95 -2.50 3.39
N MET A 185 -24.89 -3.41 3.59
CA MET A 185 -26.29 -3.10 3.89
C MET A 185 -26.65 -3.52 5.32
N PRO A 186 -27.34 -2.65 6.10
CA PRO A 186 -27.79 -2.98 7.45
C PRO A 186 -28.65 -4.24 7.53
N VAL A 187 -28.46 -5.03 8.58
CA VAL A 187 -29.29 -6.22 8.87
C VAL A 187 -30.54 -5.86 9.69
N LEU A 188 -31.44 -6.82 9.91
CA LEU A 188 -32.64 -6.63 10.75
C LEU A 188 -32.29 -6.10 12.15
N GLY A 189 -33.03 -5.08 12.60
CA GLY A 189 -32.85 -4.41 13.89
C GLY A 189 -31.91 -3.21 13.86
N GLU A 190 -31.07 -3.11 12.83
CA GLU A 190 -30.11 -2.01 12.65
C GLU A 190 -30.76 -0.76 12.07
N THR A 191 -30.08 0.37 12.25
CA THR A 191 -30.59 1.66 11.80
C THR A 191 -30.60 1.76 10.28
N CYS A 192 -31.61 2.45 9.76
CA CYS A 192 -31.77 2.71 8.34
C CYS A 192 -32.44 4.06 8.13
N THR A 193 -32.24 4.63 6.95
CA THR A 193 -32.80 5.93 6.55
C THR A 193 -33.76 5.80 5.37
N ASN A 194 -33.53 4.85 4.45
CA ASN A 194 -34.34 4.64 3.27
C ASN A 194 -34.94 3.23 3.19
N LEU A 195 -36.10 3.13 2.53
CA LEU A 195 -36.86 1.87 2.40
C LEU A 195 -36.05 0.69 1.81
N GLY A 196 -35.06 0.98 0.96
CA GLY A 196 -34.28 -0.03 0.24
C GLY A 196 -32.88 -0.31 0.79
N GLU A 197 -32.54 0.17 1.99
CA GLU A 197 -31.20 0.01 2.58
C GLU A 197 -31.01 -1.33 3.29
N CYS A 198 -32.10 -2.00 3.67
CA CYS A 198 -32.05 -3.18 4.52
C CYS A 198 -31.75 -4.47 3.75
N TYR A 199 -30.91 -5.33 4.34
CA TYR A 199 -30.56 -6.64 3.81
C TYR A 199 -31.39 -7.78 4.41
N GLU A 200 -31.84 -8.69 3.55
CA GLU A 200 -32.27 -10.03 3.92
C GLU A 200 -31.74 -11.06 2.92
N SER A 201 -31.35 -12.24 3.41
CA SER A 201 -30.72 -13.30 2.62
C SER A 201 -31.66 -14.09 1.69
N TRP A 202 -32.99 -13.96 1.86
CA TRP A 202 -33.96 -14.80 1.14
C TRP A 202 -35.03 -14.04 0.35
N ASN A 203 -35.45 -12.82 0.74
CA ASN A 203 -36.41 -12.03 -0.06
C ASN A 203 -36.51 -10.55 0.36
N ARG A 204 -36.01 -9.60 -0.44
CA ARG A 204 -36.10 -8.16 -0.11
C ARG A 204 -37.51 -7.61 0.03
N ASN A 205 -38.53 -8.27 -0.54
CA ASN A 205 -39.91 -7.81 -0.37
C ASN A 205 -40.42 -8.02 1.06
N ARG A 206 -39.65 -8.66 1.94
CA ARG A 206 -40.04 -8.94 3.32
C ARG A 206 -39.40 -8.04 4.35
N VAL A 207 -38.45 -7.20 3.97
CA VAL A 207 -37.75 -6.27 4.87
C VAL A 207 -37.87 -4.84 4.38
N VAL A 208 -38.14 -3.94 5.31
CA VAL A 208 -38.34 -2.52 5.06
C VAL A 208 -37.71 -1.69 6.17
N CYS A 209 -37.28 -0.47 5.84
CA CYS A 209 -36.94 0.50 6.87
C CYS A 209 -38.21 1.01 7.56
N ARG A 210 -38.46 0.59 8.81
CA ARG A 210 -39.63 1.00 9.60
C ARG A 210 -39.18 1.65 10.90
N ASN A 211 -39.65 2.87 11.15
CA ASN A 211 -39.28 3.66 12.34
C ASN A 211 -37.75 3.82 12.49
N GLY A 212 -37.04 4.00 11.37
CA GLY A 212 -35.59 4.15 11.36
C GLY A 212 -34.81 2.88 11.65
N LYS A 213 -35.45 1.70 11.63
CA LYS A 213 -34.80 0.39 11.79
C LYS A 213 -35.23 -0.61 10.73
N CYS A 214 -34.33 -1.49 10.33
CA CYS A 214 -34.64 -2.58 9.42
C CYS A 214 -35.58 -3.58 10.10
N ALA A 215 -36.78 -3.75 9.57
CA ALA A 215 -37.82 -4.58 10.15
C ALA A 215 -38.56 -5.35 9.07
N CYS A 216 -39.26 -6.41 9.47
CA CYS A 216 -40.13 -7.12 8.54
C CYS A 216 -41.30 -6.23 8.07
N ILE A 217 -41.75 -6.46 6.83
CA ILE A 217 -43.00 -5.86 6.33
C ILE A 217 -44.21 -6.36 7.14
N TRP A 218 -45.37 -5.77 6.87
CA TRP A 218 -46.64 -6.23 7.42
C TRP A 218 -46.87 -7.71 7.08
N ASP A 219 -47.49 -8.46 8.00
CA ASP A 219 -47.71 -9.91 7.92
C ASP A 219 -46.49 -10.82 8.11
N TYR A 220 -45.32 -10.24 8.41
CA TYR A 220 -44.10 -11.00 8.71
C TYR A 220 -43.55 -10.64 10.09
N MET A 221 -42.95 -11.62 10.77
CA MET A 221 -42.27 -11.47 12.05
C MET A 221 -40.84 -11.97 11.98
N ILE A 222 -39.98 -11.42 12.84
CA ILE A 222 -38.60 -11.87 12.96
C ILE A 222 -38.59 -13.21 13.69
N SER A 223 -38.00 -14.22 13.06
CA SER A 223 -37.70 -15.52 13.68
C SER A 223 -36.31 -15.96 13.23
N ASN A 224 -35.40 -16.22 14.18
CA ASN A 224 -34.01 -16.60 13.89
C ASN A 224 -33.27 -15.66 12.90
N GLY A 225 -33.53 -14.35 12.97
CA GLY A 225 -32.86 -13.36 12.11
C GLY A 225 -33.36 -13.34 10.66
N VAL A 226 -34.51 -13.96 10.36
CA VAL A 226 -35.20 -13.88 9.07
C VAL A 226 -36.67 -13.50 9.27
N CYS A 227 -37.28 -12.91 8.23
CA CYS A 227 -38.69 -12.57 8.20
C CYS A 227 -39.51 -13.77 7.73
N VAL A 228 -40.24 -14.36 8.69
CA VAL A 228 -41.18 -15.46 8.45
C VAL A 228 -42.60 -14.94 8.52
N GLU A 229 -43.53 -15.57 7.81
CA GLU A 229 -44.94 -15.16 7.86
C GLU A 229 -45.48 -15.27 9.28
N HIS A 230 -46.20 -14.24 9.70
CA HIS A 230 -46.88 -14.24 10.98
C HIS A 230 -47.96 -15.34 10.96
N PRO A 231 -48.09 -16.17 12.00
CA PRO A 231 -49.07 -17.26 12.06
C PRO A 231 -50.54 -16.84 11.89
N GLN A 232 -50.80 -15.53 11.96
CA GLN A 232 -52.13 -14.92 11.83
C GLN A 232 -52.31 -14.07 10.55
N SER A 233 -51.34 -14.05 9.63
CA SER A 233 -51.45 -13.27 8.38
C SER A 233 -52.67 -13.67 7.55
N SER A 234 -53.06 -14.95 7.61
CA SER A 234 -54.25 -15.48 6.93
C SER A 234 -55.59 -15.06 7.57
N GLN A 235 -55.58 -14.43 8.77
CA GLN A 235 -56.79 -14.01 9.48
C GLN A 235 -57.12 -12.51 9.30
N LEU A 236 -56.16 -11.69 8.86
CA LEU A 236 -56.34 -10.24 8.72
C LEU A 236 -57.12 -9.83 7.44
N PHE A 237 -57.28 -10.73 6.47
CA PHE A 237 -58.04 -10.48 5.23
C PHE A 237 -59.53 -10.87 5.29
N LEU A 238 -60.05 -11.26 6.46
CA LEU A 238 -61.46 -11.59 6.63
C LEU A 238 -62.06 -10.76 7.77
N ASN A 239 -62.31 -9.48 7.52
CA ASN A 239 -63.44 -8.73 8.08
C ASN A 239 -63.55 -7.34 7.42
N GLY A 240 -63.81 -7.36 6.11
CA GLY A 240 -64.46 -6.24 5.42
C GLY A 240 -65.87 -6.67 5.03
N LYS A 241 -66.83 -6.47 5.93
CA LYS A 241 -68.27 -6.42 5.64
C LYS A 241 -68.77 -5.04 6.00
#